data_AF-A0A7Y2XPG9-F1
#
_entry.id   AF-A0A7Y2XPG9-F1
#
_cell.length_a   1.000
_cell.length_b   1.000
_cell.length_c   1.000
_cell.angle_alpha   90.00
_cell.angle_beta   90.00
_cell.angle_gamma   90.00
#
_symmetry.space_group_name_H-M   'P 1'
#
loop_
_entity.id
_entity.type
_entity.pdbx_description
1 polymer ?
#
loop_
_entity_poly.entity_id
_entity_poly.type
_entity_poly.pdbx_seq_one_letter_code
_entity_poly.pdbx_strand_id
1 'polypeptide(L)'
;MMVPLVFSSSPVGKCAQAQPVAQDGEIKQQYQILAADLNNAARINQHQQETFHPAALIAASDRDPVDIILRRTRVLHDDLKKNDHHPGLDSRLKQLEELAAQTPVADSAKRYALFQQTYVLRRKIAFSNPLLDFDKILFIKRHRSTFNHMCDQYYGSTARPGGGLYVLTHPFSQNPTVENILAESHVAQGRLKGQKLEGGSFLSPELSYDGQKIYFSYVECTG
;
A
#
# COMPACT_ATOMS: atom_id res chain seq x y z
N MET A 1 40.87 -0.13 42.58
CA MET A 1 40.99 1.02 41.66
C MET A 1 39.84 0.90 40.67
N MET A 2 38.80 1.72 40.90
CA MET A 2 37.53 1.70 40.15
C MET A 2 37.72 2.22 38.73
N VAL A 3 37.17 1.51 37.74
CA VAL A 3 36.97 2.01 36.38
C VAL A 3 35.48 2.40 36.27
N PRO A 4 35.14 3.64 35.91
CA PRO A 4 33.75 4.08 35.91
C PRO A 4 33.00 3.59 34.66
N LEU A 5 31.78 3.08 34.86
CA LEU A 5 30.78 2.93 33.81
C LEU A 5 30.36 4.31 33.30
N VAL A 6 30.55 4.56 32.01
CA VAL A 6 29.96 5.72 31.32
C VAL A 6 28.56 5.32 30.88
N PHE A 7 27.54 5.81 31.59
CA PHE A 7 26.17 5.79 31.11
C PHE A 7 26.00 6.94 30.10
N SER A 8 25.84 6.62 28.82
CA SER A 8 25.33 7.58 27.84
C SER A 8 23.80 7.57 27.91
N SER A 9 23.23 8.61 28.49
CA SER A 9 21.80 8.91 28.39
C SER A 9 21.51 9.48 26.99
N SER A 10 20.82 8.72 26.14
CA SER A 10 20.24 9.27 24.91
C SER A 10 18.79 9.70 25.18
N PRO A 11 18.40 10.93 24.81
CA PRO A 11 17.07 11.43 25.06
C PRO A 11 16.05 10.88 24.04
N VAL A 12 14.86 10.59 24.55
CA VAL A 12 13.54 10.79 23.95
C VAL A 12 13.46 10.77 22.41
N GLY A 13 12.92 9.67 21.89
CA GLY A 13 11.81 9.70 20.93
C GLY A 13 11.97 10.56 19.67
N LYS A 14 12.97 10.28 18.83
CA LYS A 14 12.83 10.57 17.41
C LYS A 14 12.05 9.41 16.78
N CYS A 15 10.79 9.67 16.43
CA CYS A 15 10.06 8.85 15.47
C CYS A 15 11.00 8.62 14.28
N ALA A 16 11.42 7.37 14.06
CA ALA A 16 12.26 7.03 12.93
C ALA A 16 11.56 7.54 11.68
N GLN A 17 12.16 8.54 11.02
CA GLN A 17 11.72 8.95 9.69
C GLN A 17 11.68 7.66 8.86
N ALA A 18 10.50 7.32 8.36
CA ALA A 18 10.36 6.20 7.46
C ALA A 18 11.37 6.42 6.33
N GLN A 19 12.35 5.53 6.21
CA GLN A 19 13.22 5.52 5.05
C GLN A 19 12.29 5.47 3.83
N PRO A 20 12.47 6.36 2.83
CA PRO A 20 11.67 6.28 1.63
C PRO A 20 11.87 4.88 1.07
N VAL A 21 10.81 4.09 1.01
CA VAL A 21 10.81 2.88 0.19
C VAL A 21 11.24 3.37 -1.18
N ALA A 22 12.43 2.99 -1.63
CA ALA A 22 12.98 3.46 -2.89
C ALA A 22 11.93 3.16 -3.95
N GLN A 23 11.30 4.19 -4.53
CA GLN A 23 10.23 4.04 -5.52
C GLN A 23 10.66 3.10 -6.66
N ASP A 24 11.96 3.07 -6.96
CA ASP A 24 12.58 2.18 -7.94
C ASP A 24 12.40 0.68 -7.63
N GLY A 25 12.40 0.29 -6.35
CA GLY A 25 12.23 -1.12 -5.96
C GLY A 25 10.83 -1.64 -6.29
N GLU A 26 9.80 -0.86 -5.95
CA GLU A 26 8.40 -1.21 -6.25
C GLU A 26 8.15 -1.21 -7.76
N ILE A 27 8.63 -0.20 -8.48
CA ILE A 27 8.43 -0.11 -9.93
C ILE A 27 9.09 -1.29 -10.64
N LYS A 28 10.33 -1.63 -10.27
CA LYS A 28 11.05 -2.79 -10.81
C LYS A 28 10.30 -4.09 -10.52
N GLN A 29 9.80 -4.26 -9.29
CA GLN A 29 9.04 -5.43 -8.91
C GLN A 29 7.75 -5.57 -9.75
N GLN A 30 6.97 -4.49 -9.93
CA GLN A 30 5.77 -4.54 -10.77
C GLN A 30 6.10 -4.83 -12.23
N TYR A 31 7.17 -4.27 -12.77
CA TYR A 31 7.63 -4.58 -14.12
C TYR A 31 7.93 -6.08 -14.27
N GLN A 32 8.65 -6.67 -13.31
CA GLN A 32 9.00 -8.09 -13.32
C GLN A 32 7.77 -9.00 -13.17
N ILE A 33 6.81 -8.62 -12.32
CA ILE A 33 5.53 -9.34 -12.16
C ILE A 33 4.77 -9.36 -13.50
N LEU A 34 4.61 -8.20 -14.14
CA LEU A 34 3.88 -8.13 -15.40
C LEU A 34 4.60 -8.86 -16.55
N ALA A 35 5.94 -8.88 -16.54
CA ALA A 35 6.71 -9.69 -17.48
C ALA A 35 6.48 -11.19 -17.27
N ALA A 36 6.39 -11.64 -16.01
CA ALA A 36 6.06 -13.01 -15.67
C ALA A 36 4.60 -13.36 -16.03
N ASP A 37 3.65 -12.45 -15.78
CA ASP A 37 2.24 -12.63 -16.14
C ASP A 37 2.06 -12.75 -17.65
N LEU A 38 2.79 -11.96 -18.44
CA LEU A 38 2.79 -12.05 -19.90
C LEU A 38 3.18 -13.46 -20.38
N ASN A 39 4.22 -14.06 -19.79
CA ASN A 39 4.63 -15.43 -20.08
C ASN A 39 3.59 -16.48 -19.65
N ASN A 40 2.65 -16.11 -18.79
CA ASN A 40 1.57 -16.95 -18.28
C ASN A 40 0.20 -16.54 -18.83
N ALA A 41 0.14 -15.70 -19.87
CA ALA A 41 -1.10 -15.10 -20.34
C ALA A 41 -2.19 -16.13 -20.69
N ALA A 42 -1.82 -17.25 -21.32
CA ALA A 42 -2.77 -18.32 -21.66
C ALA A 42 -3.45 -18.90 -20.40
N ARG A 43 -2.67 -19.20 -19.36
CA ARG A 43 -3.19 -19.70 -18.08
C ARG A 43 -4.06 -18.64 -17.39
N ILE A 44 -3.61 -17.39 -17.35
CA ILE A 44 -4.37 -16.29 -16.72
C ILE A 44 -5.74 -16.13 -17.42
N ASN A 45 -5.76 -16.17 -18.76
CA ASN A 45 -6.98 -15.99 -19.54
C ASN A 45 -7.96 -17.17 -19.46
N GLN A 46 -7.58 -18.32 -18.90
CA GLN A 46 -8.55 -19.40 -18.60
C GLN A 46 -9.62 -18.94 -17.60
N HIS A 47 -9.30 -18.00 -16.71
CA HIS A 47 -10.20 -17.44 -15.69
C HIS A 47 -10.92 -16.16 -16.14
N GLN A 48 -11.00 -15.90 -17.45
CA GLN A 48 -11.63 -14.67 -17.96
C GLN A 48 -13.09 -14.51 -17.52
N GLN A 49 -13.83 -15.62 -17.39
CA GLN A 49 -15.23 -15.61 -16.95
C GLN A 49 -15.39 -15.28 -15.46
N GLU A 50 -14.33 -15.46 -14.68
CA GLU A 50 -14.28 -15.14 -13.25
C GLU A 50 -13.74 -13.72 -13.00
N THR A 51 -13.31 -13.02 -14.07
CA THR A 51 -12.66 -11.72 -13.94
C THR A 51 -13.68 -10.59 -13.95
N PHE A 52 -13.73 -9.81 -12.88
CA PHE A 52 -14.64 -8.67 -12.74
C PHE A 52 -14.48 -7.62 -13.86
N HIS A 53 -13.23 -7.25 -14.19
CA HIS A 53 -12.95 -6.26 -15.24
C HIS A 53 -11.95 -6.80 -16.28
N PRO A 54 -12.31 -6.89 -17.57
CA PRO A 54 -11.46 -7.49 -18.61
C PRO A 54 -10.05 -6.89 -18.71
N ALA A 55 -9.91 -5.59 -18.45
CA ALA A 55 -8.60 -4.92 -18.47
C ALA A 55 -7.59 -5.47 -17.43
N ALA A 56 -8.04 -6.19 -16.39
CA ALA A 56 -7.19 -6.86 -15.41
C ALA A 56 -6.47 -8.09 -15.97
N LEU A 57 -6.88 -8.61 -17.13
CA LEU A 57 -6.20 -9.69 -17.83
C LEU A 57 -5.01 -9.17 -18.64
N ILE A 58 -4.27 -10.12 -19.23
CA ILE A 58 -3.26 -9.87 -20.26
C ILE A 58 -3.95 -9.99 -21.61
N ALA A 59 -3.99 -8.89 -22.36
CA ALA A 59 -4.60 -8.84 -23.68
C ALA A 59 -3.66 -9.42 -24.73
N ALA A 60 -4.20 -9.98 -25.81
CA ALA A 60 -3.40 -10.50 -26.92
C ALA A 60 -2.54 -9.42 -27.60
N SER A 61 -2.91 -8.14 -27.48
CA SER A 61 -2.16 -7.00 -28.00
C SER A 61 -0.99 -6.57 -27.10
N ASP A 62 -0.91 -7.07 -25.86
CA ASP A 62 0.14 -6.68 -24.93
C ASP A 62 1.45 -7.36 -25.33
N ARG A 63 2.46 -6.60 -25.73
CA ARG A 63 3.77 -7.15 -26.16
C ARG A 63 4.80 -7.19 -25.03
N ASP A 64 4.62 -6.34 -24.03
CA ASP A 64 5.51 -6.19 -22.88
C ASP A 64 4.78 -5.53 -21.68
N PRO A 65 5.43 -5.38 -20.50
CA PRO A 65 4.82 -4.73 -19.34
C PRO A 65 4.32 -3.31 -19.57
N VAL A 66 4.93 -2.57 -20.50
CA VAL A 66 4.59 -1.17 -20.78
C VAL A 66 3.25 -1.08 -21.49
N ASP A 67 2.98 -1.97 -22.46
CA ASP A 67 1.67 -2.02 -23.12
C ASP A 67 0.56 -2.34 -22.11
N ILE A 68 0.80 -3.29 -21.19
CA ILE A 68 -0.15 -3.67 -20.14
C ILE A 68 -0.48 -2.46 -19.25
N ILE A 69 0.54 -1.78 -18.70
CA ILE A 69 0.31 -0.68 -17.78
C ILE A 69 -0.31 0.54 -18.48
N LEU A 70 0.06 0.84 -19.73
CA LEU A 70 -0.56 1.92 -20.50
C LEU A 70 -2.04 1.66 -20.75
N ARG A 71 -2.37 0.47 -21.25
CA ARG A 71 -3.77 0.06 -21.50
C ARG A 71 -4.61 0.14 -20.23
N ARG A 72 -4.11 -0.40 -19.11
CA ARG A 72 -4.82 -0.31 -17.81
C ARG A 72 -4.95 1.13 -17.32
N THR A 73 -3.95 1.97 -17.56
CA THR A 73 -3.97 3.40 -17.19
C THR A 73 -5.00 4.17 -18.02
N ARG A 74 -5.09 3.88 -19.33
CA ARG A 74 -6.12 4.41 -20.22
C ARG A 74 -7.52 4.04 -19.76
N VAL A 75 -7.76 2.78 -19.44
CA VAL A 75 -9.05 2.31 -18.94
C VAL A 75 -9.46 3.06 -17.66
N LEU A 76 -8.54 3.23 -16.70
CA LEU A 76 -8.82 3.99 -15.47
C LEU A 76 -9.09 5.47 -15.78
N HIS A 77 -8.31 6.10 -16.66
CA HIS A 77 -8.49 7.50 -17.05
C HIS A 77 -9.84 7.73 -17.72
N ASP A 78 -10.23 6.86 -18.64
CA ASP A 78 -11.50 6.95 -19.35
C ASP A 78 -12.69 6.68 -18.41
N ASP A 79 -12.55 5.77 -17.45
CA ASP A 79 -13.58 5.51 -16.42
C ASP A 79 -13.84 6.73 -15.53
N LEU A 80 -12.78 7.42 -15.08
CA LEU A 80 -12.93 8.67 -14.33
C LEU A 80 -13.62 9.75 -15.18
N LYS A 81 -13.26 9.87 -16.46
CA LYS A 81 -13.88 10.83 -17.38
C LYS A 81 -15.37 10.58 -17.63
N LYS A 82 -15.80 9.32 -17.64
CA LYS A 82 -17.23 8.97 -17.78
C LYS A 82 -18.06 9.40 -16.57
N ASN A 83 -17.43 9.54 -15.40
CA ASN A 83 -18.06 9.99 -14.17
C ASN A 83 -17.85 11.50 -13.95
N ASP A 84 -17.81 12.28 -15.03
CA ASP A 84 -17.60 13.74 -15.06
C ASP A 84 -16.34 14.24 -14.34
N HIS A 85 -15.36 13.36 -14.09
CA HIS A 85 -14.10 13.72 -13.48
C HIS A 85 -12.97 13.75 -14.52
N HIS A 86 -12.34 14.92 -14.66
CA HIS A 86 -11.26 15.13 -15.62
C HIS A 86 -9.93 15.33 -14.88
N PRO A 87 -9.05 14.31 -14.83
CA PRO A 87 -7.77 14.41 -14.13
C PRO A 87 -6.81 15.48 -14.69
N GLY A 88 -7.08 16.03 -15.88
CA GLY A 88 -6.20 16.98 -16.58
C GLY A 88 -4.91 16.35 -17.10
N LEU A 89 -4.88 15.02 -17.23
CA LEU A 89 -3.68 14.24 -17.58
C LEU A 89 -3.74 13.61 -18.98
N ASP A 90 -4.77 13.95 -19.77
CA ASP A 90 -5.06 13.44 -21.11
C ASP A 90 -3.86 13.57 -22.06
N SER A 91 -3.29 14.78 -22.16
CA SER A 91 -2.16 15.07 -23.05
C SER A 91 -0.92 14.27 -22.67
N ARG A 92 -0.67 14.11 -21.37
CA ARG A 92 0.49 13.36 -20.88
C ARG A 92 0.33 11.87 -21.12
N LEU A 93 -0.87 11.31 -20.93
CA LEU A 93 -1.14 9.91 -21.23
C LEU A 93 -0.97 9.64 -22.73
N LYS A 94 -1.57 10.48 -23.58
CA LYS A 94 -1.45 10.38 -25.03
C LYS A 94 0.01 10.42 -25.50
N GLN A 95 0.81 11.33 -24.94
CA GLN A 95 2.24 11.40 -25.24
C GLN A 95 2.98 10.10 -24.90
N LEU A 96 2.69 9.48 -23.75
CA LEU A 96 3.34 8.20 -23.37
C LEU A 96 2.90 7.05 -24.27
N GLU A 97 1.63 7.01 -24.69
CA GLU A 97 1.13 6.04 -25.66
C GLU A 97 1.83 6.18 -27.02
N GLU A 98 2.00 7.41 -27.52
CA GLU A 98 2.70 7.70 -28.78
C GLU A 98 4.18 7.30 -28.72
N LEU A 99 4.89 7.67 -27.64
CA LEU A 99 6.28 7.28 -27.42
C LEU A 99 6.42 5.76 -27.31
N ALA A 100 5.47 5.08 -26.65
CA ALA A 100 5.46 3.64 -26.56
C ALA A 100 5.19 2.96 -27.90
N ALA A 101 4.34 3.52 -28.75
CA ALA A 101 4.11 3.00 -30.10
C ALA A 101 5.37 3.11 -30.99
N GLN A 102 6.16 4.17 -30.82
CA GLN A 102 7.38 4.44 -31.59
C GLN A 102 8.64 3.74 -31.05
N THR A 103 8.60 3.26 -29.80
CA THR A 103 9.75 2.60 -29.15
C THR A 103 9.69 1.08 -29.39
N PRO A 104 10.68 0.49 -30.09
CA PRO A 104 10.72 -0.95 -30.28
C PRO A 104 10.79 -1.70 -28.95
N VAL A 105 10.09 -2.85 -28.85
CA VAL A 105 10.09 -3.70 -27.65
C VAL A 105 11.50 -4.19 -27.30
N ALA A 106 12.37 -4.35 -28.31
CA ALA A 106 13.77 -4.75 -28.12
C ALA A 106 14.61 -3.69 -27.39
N ASP A 107 14.20 -2.41 -27.37
CA ASP A 107 14.87 -1.35 -26.61
C ASP A 107 14.40 -1.38 -25.15
N SER A 108 14.84 -2.42 -24.42
CA SER A 108 14.40 -2.71 -23.05
C SER A 108 14.63 -1.55 -22.09
N ALA A 109 15.70 -0.77 -22.28
CA ALA A 109 16.00 0.40 -21.47
C ALA A 109 14.96 1.51 -21.67
N LYS A 110 14.64 1.87 -22.92
CA LYS A 110 13.60 2.88 -23.19
C LYS A 110 12.21 2.40 -22.80
N ARG A 111 11.89 1.11 -23.01
CA ARG A 111 10.63 0.52 -22.55
C ARG A 111 10.51 0.61 -21.04
N TYR A 112 11.53 0.22 -20.29
CA TYR A 112 11.50 0.34 -18.83
C TYR A 112 11.33 1.80 -18.36
N ALA A 113 11.98 2.76 -19.01
CA ALA A 113 11.78 4.18 -18.71
C ALA A 113 10.34 4.66 -18.98
N LEU A 114 9.69 4.16 -20.03
CA LEU A 114 8.27 4.42 -20.29
C LEU A 114 7.36 3.76 -19.25
N PHE A 115 7.73 2.56 -18.77
CA PHE A 115 7.02 1.90 -17.68
C PHE A 115 7.03 2.75 -16.41
N GLN A 116 8.21 3.25 -16.01
CA GLN A 116 8.37 4.11 -14.83
C GLN A 116 7.51 5.38 -14.95
N GLN A 117 7.54 6.04 -16.11
CA GLN A 117 6.75 7.24 -16.34
C GLN A 117 5.24 6.95 -16.31
N THR A 118 4.81 5.84 -16.91
CA THR A 118 3.41 5.42 -16.91
C THR A 118 2.94 5.02 -15.51
N TYR A 119 3.80 4.36 -14.74
CA TYR A 119 3.54 4.00 -13.34
C TYR A 119 3.22 5.24 -12.50
N VAL A 120 4.06 6.27 -12.59
CA VAL A 120 3.84 7.54 -11.88
C VAL A 120 2.56 8.21 -12.36
N LEU A 121 2.31 8.23 -13.67
CA LEU A 121 1.10 8.83 -14.24
C LEU A 121 -0.18 8.11 -13.76
N ARG A 122 -0.18 6.78 -13.77
CA ARG A 122 -1.30 5.96 -13.29
C ARG A 122 -1.66 6.27 -11.85
N ARG A 123 -0.65 6.46 -10.99
CA ARG A 123 -0.88 6.85 -9.59
C ARG A 123 -1.51 8.23 -9.48
N LYS A 124 -1.06 9.21 -10.27
CA LYS A 124 -1.67 10.55 -10.30
C LYS A 124 -3.13 10.50 -10.74
N ILE A 125 -3.45 9.69 -11.76
CA ILE A 125 -4.83 9.46 -12.22
C ILE A 125 -5.65 8.76 -11.12
N ALA A 126 -5.11 7.71 -10.48
CA ALA A 126 -5.82 7.01 -9.42
C ALA A 126 -6.12 7.91 -8.21
N PHE A 127 -5.18 8.75 -7.81
CA PHE A 127 -5.35 9.69 -6.69
C PHE A 127 -6.19 10.92 -7.03
N SER A 128 -6.56 11.15 -8.29
CA SER A 128 -7.55 12.16 -8.64
C SER A 128 -8.99 11.66 -8.49
N ASN A 129 -9.19 10.36 -8.19
CA ASN A 129 -10.53 9.78 -8.09
C ASN A 129 -11.38 10.51 -7.03
N PRO A 130 -12.56 11.06 -7.39
CA PRO A 130 -13.41 11.82 -6.48
C PRO A 130 -13.99 10.98 -5.33
N LEU A 131 -14.00 9.64 -5.45
CA LEU A 131 -14.39 8.73 -4.36
C LEU A 131 -13.36 8.63 -3.24
N LEU A 132 -12.18 9.23 -3.41
CA LEU A 132 -11.19 9.38 -2.35
C LEU A 132 -11.49 10.64 -1.51
N ASP A 133 -12.74 10.81 -1.12
CA ASP A 133 -13.29 11.98 -0.41
C ASP A 133 -13.19 11.88 1.12
N PHE A 134 -12.19 11.14 1.61
CA PHE A 134 -11.93 10.97 3.03
C PHE A 134 -10.62 11.65 3.44
N ASP A 135 -10.62 12.22 4.64
CA ASP A 135 -9.46 12.90 5.22
C ASP A 135 -8.63 11.99 6.14
N LYS A 136 -9.10 10.78 6.43
CA LYS A 136 -8.49 9.86 7.40
C LYS A 136 -8.49 8.42 6.92
N ILE A 137 -7.40 7.71 7.20
CA ILE A 137 -7.27 6.27 7.00
C ILE A 137 -6.89 5.63 8.34
N LEU A 138 -7.72 4.71 8.83
CA LEU A 138 -7.42 3.86 9.97
C LEU A 138 -6.58 2.67 9.52
N PHE A 139 -5.49 2.38 10.22
CA PHE A 139 -4.66 1.20 9.96
C PHE A 139 -3.95 0.72 11.22
N ILE A 140 -3.40 -0.49 11.15
CA ILE A 140 -2.52 -1.02 12.19
C ILE A 140 -1.08 -1.06 11.69
N LYS A 141 -0.14 -0.86 12.63
CA LYS A 141 1.23 -1.33 12.46
C LYS A 141 1.38 -2.60 13.29
N ARG A 142 2.03 -3.62 12.73
CA ARG A 142 2.35 -4.86 13.45
C ARG A 142 3.53 -5.57 12.80
N HIS A 143 4.14 -6.47 13.54
CA HIS A 143 5.08 -7.44 12.99
C HIS A 143 4.35 -8.59 12.29
N ARG A 144 5.01 -9.23 11.33
CA ARG A 144 4.56 -10.52 10.79
C ARG A 144 4.59 -11.58 11.90
N SER A 145 3.71 -12.57 11.79
CA SER A 145 3.72 -13.74 12.68
C SER A 145 5.11 -14.42 12.68
N THR A 146 5.42 -15.12 13.77
CA THR A 146 6.62 -15.96 13.89
C THR A 146 6.67 -17.05 12.83
N PHE A 147 5.51 -17.51 12.35
CA PHE A 147 5.36 -18.50 11.29
C PHE A 147 4.76 -17.85 10.03
N ASN A 148 4.94 -18.53 8.89
CA ASN A 148 4.59 -18.01 7.57
C ASN A 148 3.39 -18.74 6.92
N HIS A 149 2.48 -19.31 7.72
CA HIS A 149 1.21 -19.81 7.22
C HIS A 149 0.13 -18.71 7.26
N MET A 150 -0.80 -18.73 6.31
CA MET A 150 -1.82 -17.69 6.11
C MET A 150 -2.71 -17.45 7.35
N CYS A 151 -2.87 -18.46 8.21
CA CYS A 151 -3.68 -18.37 9.43
C CYS A 151 -2.90 -17.89 10.66
N ASP A 152 -1.57 -17.99 10.67
CA ASP A 152 -0.78 -17.77 11.88
C ASP A 152 -0.94 -16.35 12.41
N GLN A 153 -1.12 -15.41 11.49
CA GLN A 153 -1.37 -14.01 11.80
C GLN A 153 -2.57 -13.74 12.74
N TYR A 154 -3.47 -14.70 12.94
CA TYR A 154 -4.64 -14.61 13.83
C TYR A 154 -4.43 -15.30 15.20
N TYR A 155 -3.36 -16.08 15.37
CA TYR A 155 -3.07 -16.76 16.63
C TYR A 155 -2.15 -15.93 17.52
N GLY A 156 -2.64 -15.58 18.71
CA GLY A 156 -1.90 -14.82 19.69
C GLY A 156 -0.55 -15.45 20.09
N SER A 157 -0.47 -16.78 20.11
CA SER A 157 0.76 -17.54 20.39
C SER A 157 1.87 -17.38 19.34
N THR A 158 1.53 -16.87 18.15
CA THR A 158 2.50 -16.61 17.08
C THR A 158 2.71 -15.12 16.83
N ALA A 159 2.02 -14.27 17.60
CA ALA A 159 2.14 -12.83 17.51
C ALA A 159 3.51 -12.39 18.04
N ARG A 160 4.07 -11.36 17.40
CA ARG A 160 5.26 -10.67 17.92
C ARG A 160 4.82 -9.34 18.52
N PRO A 161 5.34 -8.96 19.71
CA PRO A 161 5.01 -7.71 20.37
C PRO A 161 5.45 -6.52 19.51
N GLY A 162 4.68 -5.43 19.57
CA GLY A 162 4.96 -4.19 18.87
C GLY A 162 3.91 -3.85 17.80
N GLY A 163 3.69 -2.55 17.61
CA GLY A 163 2.67 -2.06 16.71
C GLY A 163 1.80 -0.98 17.33
N GLY A 164 0.54 -0.95 16.93
CA GLY A 164 -0.46 -0.02 17.44
C GLY A 164 -1.58 0.22 16.45
N LEU A 165 -2.56 1.01 16.88
CA LEU A 165 -3.69 1.47 16.09
C LEU A 165 -3.44 2.92 15.68
N TYR A 166 -3.41 3.18 14.38
CA TYR A 166 -2.96 4.45 13.82
C TYR A 166 -4.01 5.07 12.91
N VAL A 167 -4.03 6.39 12.88
CA VAL A 167 -4.78 7.17 11.89
C VAL A 167 -3.79 7.99 11.06
N LEU A 168 -3.89 7.86 9.74
CA LEU A 168 -3.24 8.73 8.77
C LEU A 168 -4.22 9.84 8.40
N THR A 169 -3.93 11.09 8.76
CA THR A 169 -4.76 12.25 8.47
C THR A 169 -4.20 13.01 7.26
N HIS A 170 -5.11 13.52 6.43
CA HIS A 170 -4.84 14.18 5.15
C HIS A 170 -3.94 13.34 4.21
N PRO A 171 -4.31 12.07 3.94
CA PRO A 171 -3.47 11.09 3.23
C PRO A 171 -3.05 11.53 1.82
N PHE A 172 -3.83 12.40 1.18
CA PHE A 172 -3.61 12.89 -0.18
C PHE A 172 -3.06 14.33 -0.23
N SER A 173 -2.76 14.92 0.92
CA SER A 173 -2.17 16.27 1.01
C SER A 173 -0.64 16.23 0.89
N GLN A 174 -0.02 17.41 0.81
CA GLN A 174 1.44 17.53 0.87
C GLN A 174 2.01 17.29 2.29
N ASN A 175 1.17 17.32 3.32
CA ASN A 175 1.59 17.22 4.73
C ASN A 175 0.73 16.20 5.48
N PRO A 176 0.79 14.90 5.12
CA PRO A 176 0.08 13.87 5.87
C PRO A 176 0.67 13.72 7.28
N THR A 177 -0.19 13.44 8.26
CA THR A 177 0.22 13.16 9.64
C THR A 177 -0.21 11.77 10.06
N VAL A 178 0.59 11.11 10.89
CA VAL A 178 0.29 9.78 11.44
C VAL A 178 0.32 9.85 12.95
N GLU A 179 -0.74 9.36 13.58
CA GLU A 179 -0.88 9.33 15.04
C GLU A 179 -1.25 7.93 15.52
N ASN A 180 -0.68 7.50 16.66
CA ASN A 180 -1.17 6.33 17.40
C ASN A 180 -2.32 6.77 18.32
N ILE A 181 -3.55 6.41 17.96
CA ILE A 181 -4.75 6.88 18.67
C ILE A 181 -4.93 6.24 20.06
N LEU A 182 -4.12 5.24 20.39
CA LEU A 182 -4.13 4.59 21.70
C LEU A 182 -2.98 5.04 22.63
N ALA A 183 -2.10 5.95 22.17
CA ALA A 183 -0.89 6.32 22.92
C ALA A 183 -1.16 6.78 24.36
N GLU A 184 -2.22 7.55 24.57
CA GLU A 184 -2.64 8.04 25.90
C GLU A 184 -3.90 7.38 26.45
N SER A 185 -4.39 6.34 25.76
CA SER A 185 -5.60 5.61 26.15
C SER A 185 -5.32 4.55 27.20
N HIS A 186 -6.21 4.43 28.18
CA HIS A 186 -6.18 3.39 29.20
C HIS A 186 -7.43 2.51 29.09
N VAL A 187 -7.27 1.21 29.34
CA VAL A 187 -8.38 0.26 29.30
C VAL A 187 -9.37 0.59 30.41
N ALA A 188 -10.63 0.84 30.06
CA ALA A 188 -11.65 1.23 31.03
C ALA A 188 -12.21 0.05 31.85
N GLN A 189 -12.22 -1.16 31.29
CA GLN A 189 -12.91 -2.33 31.85
C GLN A 189 -12.19 -3.65 31.53
N GLY A 190 -12.47 -4.70 32.31
CA GLY A 190 -11.88 -6.04 32.14
C GLY A 190 -10.55 -6.25 32.87
N ARG A 191 -9.88 -7.37 32.57
CA ARG A 191 -8.63 -7.79 33.26
C ARG A 191 -7.51 -6.75 33.18
N LEU A 192 -7.45 -5.98 32.09
CA LEU A 192 -6.41 -4.98 31.86
C LEU A 192 -6.80 -3.57 32.32
N LYS A 193 -7.88 -3.41 33.11
CA LYS A 193 -8.37 -2.10 33.54
C LYS A 193 -7.25 -1.22 34.12
N GLY A 194 -7.19 0.02 33.66
CA GLY A 194 -6.20 1.02 34.07
C GLY A 194 -4.84 0.89 33.40
N GLN A 195 -4.62 -0.12 32.55
CA GLN A 195 -3.39 -0.30 31.82
C GLN A 195 -3.48 0.33 30.42
N LYS A 196 -2.35 0.79 29.89
CA LYS A 196 -2.20 1.09 28.46
C LYS A 196 -2.02 -0.22 27.69
N LEU A 197 -2.46 -0.25 26.43
CA LEU A 197 -2.24 -1.39 25.53
C LEU A 197 -0.85 -1.28 24.90
N GLU A 198 0.19 -1.51 25.69
CA GLU A 198 1.59 -1.45 25.27
C GLU A 198 2.24 -2.84 25.30
N GLY A 199 3.24 -3.07 24.45
CA GLY A 199 3.97 -4.34 24.40
C GLY A 199 3.23 -5.51 23.77
N GLY A 200 1.93 -5.40 23.47
CA GLY A 200 1.18 -6.43 22.77
C GLY A 200 1.20 -6.33 21.23
N SER A 201 0.24 -6.99 20.59
CA SER A 201 0.03 -6.98 19.14
C SER A 201 -1.43 -6.70 18.80
N PHE A 202 -1.66 -6.02 17.67
CA PHE A 202 -2.97 -5.51 17.24
C PHE A 202 -3.39 -6.17 15.92
N LEU A 203 -4.68 -6.44 15.77
CA LEU A 203 -5.22 -7.06 14.55
C LEU A 203 -6.65 -6.61 14.24
N SER A 204 -7.01 -6.71 12.97
CA SER A 204 -8.38 -6.55 12.44
C SER A 204 -9.10 -5.30 12.97
N PRO A 205 -8.56 -4.08 12.71
CA PRO A 205 -9.31 -2.87 13.01
C PRO A 205 -10.54 -2.79 12.09
N GLU A 206 -11.70 -2.56 12.67
CA GLU A 206 -12.96 -2.34 11.96
C GLU A 206 -13.65 -1.09 12.50
N LEU A 207 -14.27 -0.33 11.60
CA LEU A 207 -15.07 0.84 11.95
C LEU A 207 -16.53 0.43 12.05
N SER A 208 -17.24 0.97 13.05
CA SER A 208 -18.71 0.94 13.04
C SER A 208 -19.25 1.68 11.82
N TYR A 209 -20.49 1.37 11.44
CA TYR A 209 -21.15 1.98 10.27
C TYR A 209 -21.14 3.52 10.30
N ASP A 210 -21.27 4.12 11.49
CA ASP A 210 -21.24 5.57 11.71
C ASP A 210 -19.82 6.14 11.86
N GLY A 211 -18.79 5.30 11.80
CA GLY A 211 -17.38 5.69 11.97
C GLY A 211 -16.99 6.14 13.37
N GLN A 212 -17.87 6.00 14.38
CA GLN A 212 -17.63 6.52 15.73
C GLN A 212 -16.94 5.53 16.67
N LYS A 213 -16.90 4.24 16.30
CA LYS A 213 -16.31 3.17 17.12
C LYS A 213 -15.32 2.39 16.29
N ILE A 214 -14.22 2.02 16.94
CA ILE A 214 -13.22 1.12 16.37
C ILE A 214 -13.23 -0.18 17.17
N TYR A 215 -13.46 -1.28 16.48
CA TYR A 215 -13.31 -2.64 17.01
C TYR A 215 -11.95 -3.16 16.58
N PHE A 216 -11.21 -3.79 17.49
CA PHE A 216 -9.92 -4.38 17.17
C PHE A 216 -9.60 -5.52 18.14
N SER A 217 -8.68 -6.39 17.71
CA SER A 217 -8.15 -7.47 18.54
C SER A 217 -6.81 -7.09 19.14
N TYR A 218 -6.57 -7.49 20.39
CA TYR A 218 -5.32 -7.27 21.11
C TYR A 218 -4.87 -8.55 21.82
N VAL A 219 -3.56 -8.83 21.78
CA VAL A 219 -2.91 -9.87 22.59
C VAL A 219 -1.69 -9.28 23.29
N GLU A 220 -1.48 -9.60 24.57
CA GLU A 220 -0.39 -9.05 25.39
C GLU A 220 1.01 -9.51 24.97
N CYS A 221 1.12 -10.65 24.28
CA CYS A 221 2.40 -11.27 23.90
C CYS A 221 3.33 -11.60 25.10
N THR A 222 2.75 -11.97 26.24
CA THR A 222 3.49 -12.27 27.49
C THR A 222 3.47 -13.76 27.90
N GLY A 223 2.97 -14.64 27.02
CA GLY A 223 2.82 -16.07 27.28
C GLY A 223 3.79 -16.93 26.50
#